data_AF-A0AAE4ZWC3-F1
#
_entry.id   AF-A0AAE4ZWC3-F1
#
_cell.length_a   1.000
_cell.length_b   1.000
_cell.length_c   1.000
_cell.angle_alpha   90.00
_cell.angle_beta   90.00
_cell.angle_gamma   90.00
#
_symmetry.space_group_name_H-M   'P 1'
#
loop_
_entity.id
_entity.type
_entity.pdbx_description
1 polymer ?
#
loop_
_entity_poly.entity_id
_entity_poly.type
_entity_poly.pdbx_seq_one_letter_code
_entity_poly.pdbx_strand_id
1 'polypeptide(L)'
;MDNRYSDYYLGIRRAIQDECNTSAFYRHLAAMVPGTLCGDIFATASADEYRHAQMLAALLDHPTSYRLPGASPAAKTICPEDLARAIEGEFGAVCEYAELAAMAPTPPARSVLLSILGDEYGHVRLFILLQETGLCRK
;
A
#
# COMPACT_ATOMS: atom_id res chain seq x y z
N MET A 1 29.81 -2.74 -9.67
CA MET A 1 28.55 -3.48 -9.45
C MET A 1 27.61 -3.09 -10.56
N ASP A 2 26.89 -4.05 -11.14
CA ASP A 2 25.95 -3.80 -12.24
C ASP A 2 24.85 -2.82 -11.79
N ASN A 3 24.58 -1.77 -12.58
CA ASN A 3 23.70 -0.66 -12.19
C ASN A 3 22.29 -1.16 -11.84
N ARG A 4 21.82 -2.16 -12.59
CA ARG A 4 20.51 -2.80 -12.41
C ARG A 4 20.34 -3.50 -11.06
N TYR A 5 21.43 -4.03 -10.50
CA TYR A 5 21.40 -4.65 -9.17
C TYR A 5 21.21 -3.56 -8.10
N SER A 6 21.95 -2.44 -8.21
CA SER A 6 21.80 -1.30 -7.31
C SER A 6 20.39 -0.68 -7.38
N ASP A 7 19.82 -0.58 -8.58
CA ASP A 7 18.49 -0.01 -8.81
C ASP A 7 17.39 -0.85 -8.16
N TYR A 8 17.47 -2.19 -8.24
CA TYR A 8 16.52 -3.09 -7.58
C TYR A 8 16.47 -2.88 -6.07
N TYR A 9 17.62 -2.94 -5.37
CA TYR A 9 17.65 -2.80 -3.91
C TYR A 9 17.30 -1.38 -3.44
N LEU A 10 17.61 -0.36 -4.24
CA LEU A 10 17.15 1.00 -3.99
C LEU A 10 15.62 1.10 -4.13
N GLY A 11 15.05 0.46 -5.15
CA GLY A 11 13.61 0.38 -5.36
C GLY A 11 12.89 -0.31 -4.20
N ILE A 12 13.36 -1.48 -3.75
CA ILE A 12 12.77 -2.17 -2.58
C ILE A 12 12.79 -1.27 -1.33
N ARG A 13 13.87 -0.53 -1.09
CA ARG A 13 13.94 0.41 0.06
C ARG A 13 12.92 1.54 -0.03
N ARG A 14 12.64 2.04 -1.23
CA ARG A 14 11.63 3.08 -1.45
C ARG A 14 10.23 2.50 -1.25
N ALA A 15 9.95 1.36 -1.88
CA ALA A 15 8.68 0.65 -1.73
C ALA A 15 8.35 0.37 -0.24
N ILE A 16 9.31 -0.06 0.59
CA ILE A 16 9.09 -0.23 2.03
C ILE A 16 8.58 1.06 2.70
N GLN A 17 9.16 2.20 2.34
CA GLN A 17 8.77 3.50 2.90
C GLN A 17 7.40 3.93 2.37
N ASP A 18 7.13 3.69 1.10
CA ASP A 18 5.85 3.99 0.46
C ASP A 18 4.73 3.14 1.09
N GLU A 19 4.93 1.84 1.28
CA GLU A 19 4.02 0.95 2.00
C GLU A 19 3.71 1.43 3.42
N CYS A 20 4.73 1.87 4.15
CA CYS A 20 4.51 2.44 5.49
C CYS A 20 3.69 3.74 5.45
N ASN A 21 3.89 4.58 4.43
CA ASN A 21 3.14 5.81 4.24
C ASN A 21 1.69 5.53 3.83
N THR A 22 1.48 4.57 2.93
CA THR A 22 0.15 4.12 2.48
C THR A 22 -0.62 3.49 3.63
N SER A 23 0.01 2.61 4.42
CA SER A 23 -0.56 2.06 5.65
C SER A 23 -1.03 3.17 6.59
N ALA A 24 -0.20 4.19 6.81
CA ALA A 24 -0.55 5.31 7.67
C ALA A 24 -1.71 6.15 7.10
N PHE A 25 -1.73 6.34 5.80
CA PHE A 25 -2.80 7.04 5.09
C PHE A 25 -4.14 6.31 5.21
N TYR A 26 -4.19 5.00 4.95
CA TYR A 26 -5.44 4.23 5.08
C TYR A 26 -5.92 4.14 6.52
N ARG A 27 -5.01 4.06 7.50
CA ARG A 27 -5.40 4.14 8.91
C ARG A 27 -6.05 5.48 9.25
N HIS A 28 -5.59 6.57 8.64
CA HIS A 28 -6.23 7.88 8.81
C HIS A 28 -7.63 7.90 8.19
N LEU A 29 -7.81 7.40 6.96
CA LEU A 29 -9.12 7.30 6.33
C LEU A 29 -10.10 6.43 7.14
N ALA A 30 -9.65 5.28 7.61
CA ALA A 30 -10.44 4.40 8.47
C ALA A 30 -10.93 5.12 9.74
N ALA A 31 -10.06 5.94 10.36
CA ALA A 31 -10.39 6.71 11.55
C ALA A 31 -11.37 7.86 11.30
N MET A 32 -11.54 8.31 10.05
CA MET A 32 -12.52 9.35 9.68
C MET A 32 -13.96 8.83 9.62
N VAL A 33 -14.14 7.53 9.31
CA VAL A 33 -15.47 6.90 9.16
C VAL A 33 -15.59 5.60 9.98
N PRO A 34 -15.33 5.63 11.30
CA PRO A 34 -15.30 4.43 12.13
C PRO A 34 -16.67 3.75 12.21
N GLY A 35 -16.68 2.42 12.31
CA GLY A 35 -17.89 1.60 12.40
C GLY A 35 -18.71 1.57 11.11
N THR A 36 -18.10 1.90 9.97
CA THR A 36 -18.69 1.75 8.64
C THR A 36 -17.94 0.70 7.85
N LEU A 37 -18.60 0.08 6.87
CA LEU A 37 -17.93 -0.84 5.95
C LEU A 37 -16.75 -0.17 5.23
N CYS A 38 -16.87 1.10 4.84
CA CYS A 38 -15.77 1.86 4.25
C CYS A 38 -14.57 1.98 5.23
N GLY A 39 -14.83 2.27 6.50
CA GLY A 39 -13.81 2.32 7.54
C GLY A 39 -13.12 0.97 7.78
N ASP A 40 -13.89 -0.12 7.81
CA ASP A 40 -13.37 -1.48 7.99
C ASP A 40 -12.50 -1.92 6.79
N ILE A 41 -12.89 -1.53 5.58
CA ILE A 41 -12.10 -1.77 4.36
C ILE A 41 -10.74 -1.05 4.45
N PHE A 42 -10.71 0.25 4.76
CA PHE A 42 -9.45 0.99 4.88
C PHE A 42 -8.60 0.49 6.06
N ALA A 43 -9.21 0.05 7.16
CA ALA A 43 -8.46 -0.54 8.28
C ALA A 43 -7.79 -1.86 7.87
N THR A 44 -8.46 -2.66 7.04
CA THR A 44 -7.92 -3.91 6.51
C THR A 44 -6.78 -3.65 5.54
N ALA A 45 -6.99 -2.77 4.54
CA ALA A 45 -5.94 -2.38 3.59
C ALA A 45 -4.72 -1.79 4.31
N SER A 46 -4.93 -0.91 5.30
CA SER A 46 -3.86 -0.36 6.13
C SER A 46 -2.99 -1.44 6.81
N ALA A 47 -3.63 -2.49 7.32
CA ALA A 47 -2.91 -3.60 7.95
C ALA A 47 -2.17 -4.45 6.91
N ASP A 48 -2.66 -4.52 5.68
CA ASP A 48 -2.05 -5.23 4.57
C ASP A 48 -0.82 -4.51 4.04
N GLU A 49 -0.88 -3.20 3.80
CA GLU A 49 0.30 -2.40 3.41
C GLU A 49 1.43 -2.51 4.43
N TYR A 50 1.08 -2.56 5.73
CA TYR A 50 2.09 -2.76 6.75
C TYR A 50 2.71 -4.17 6.71
N ARG A 51 1.99 -5.19 6.23
CA ARG A 51 2.55 -6.51 5.96
C ARG A 51 3.37 -6.50 4.67
N HIS A 52 2.96 -5.79 3.62
CA HIS A 52 3.76 -5.59 2.41
C HIS A 52 5.14 -5.00 2.75
N ALA A 53 5.17 -3.93 3.56
CA ALA A 53 6.42 -3.36 4.06
C ALA A 53 7.33 -4.40 4.75
N GLN A 54 6.76 -5.30 5.57
CA GLN A 54 7.52 -6.37 6.24
C GLN A 54 8.01 -7.43 5.25
N MET A 55 7.19 -7.80 4.27
CA MET A 55 7.56 -8.75 3.23
C MET A 55 8.71 -8.22 2.37
N LEU A 56 8.65 -6.94 1.98
CA LEU A 56 9.71 -6.27 1.24
C LEU A 56 10.99 -6.13 2.07
N ALA A 57 10.86 -5.81 3.35
CA ALA A 57 12.00 -5.74 4.27
C ALA A 57 12.73 -7.08 4.43
N ALA A 58 11.97 -8.19 4.43
CA ALA A 58 12.52 -9.54 4.45
C ALA A 58 13.37 -9.84 3.20
N LEU A 59 13.07 -9.23 2.04
CA LEU A 59 13.91 -9.37 0.84
C LEU A 59 15.29 -8.70 0.99
N LEU A 60 15.47 -7.85 2.00
CA LEU A 60 16.71 -7.13 2.28
C LEU A 60 17.49 -7.69 3.49
N ASP A 61 17.02 -8.78 4.11
CA ASP A 61 17.51 -9.26 5.42
C ASP A 61 17.51 -8.17 6.51
N HIS A 62 16.62 -7.18 6.40
CA HIS A 62 16.51 -6.07 7.33
C HIS A 62 15.22 -6.19 8.15
N PRO A 63 15.29 -6.33 9.49
CA PRO A 63 14.11 -6.24 10.33
C PRO A 63 13.60 -4.80 10.32
N THR A 64 12.36 -4.59 9.86
CA THR A 64 11.71 -3.28 9.92
C THR A 64 10.95 -3.08 11.21
N SER A 65 11.29 -2.00 11.92
CA SER A 65 10.48 -1.42 12.99
C SER A 65 10.04 -0.02 12.57
N TYR A 66 9.13 0.07 11.61
CA TYR A 66 8.57 1.37 11.21
C TYR A 66 7.47 1.78 12.19
N ARG A 67 7.68 2.93 12.84
CA ARG A 67 6.67 3.55 13.69
C ARG A 67 5.69 4.29 12.80
N LEU A 68 4.47 3.76 12.67
CA LEU A 68 3.43 4.47 11.93
C LEU A 68 3.19 5.85 12.60
N PRO A 69 3.06 6.95 11.81
CA PRO A 69 2.68 8.25 12.33
C PRO A 69 1.43 8.16 13.22
N GLY A 70 1.32 8.98 14.27
CA GLY A 70 0.10 9.00 15.09
C GLY A 70 -1.12 9.37 14.24
N ALA A 71 -2.22 8.62 14.36
CA ALA A 71 -3.47 8.98 13.70
C ALA A 71 -3.96 10.31 14.31
N SER A 72 -4.02 11.37 13.51
CA SER A 72 -4.62 12.64 13.93
C SER A 72 -6.12 12.57 13.66
N PRO A 73 -6.99 12.66 14.67
CA PRO A 73 -8.43 12.62 14.46
C PRO A 73 -8.95 14.03 14.16
N ALA A 74 -9.25 14.32 12.89
CA ALA A 74 -10.16 15.42 12.52
C ALA A 74 -10.52 15.41 11.03
N ALA A 75 -11.57 14.65 10.66
CA ALA A 75 -12.54 14.97 9.60
C ALA A 75 -13.67 13.92 9.64
N LYS A 76 -14.93 14.34 9.42
CA LYS A 76 -16.13 13.47 9.55
C LYS A 76 -16.46 12.63 8.31
N THR A 77 -15.81 12.91 7.17
CA THR A 77 -16.19 12.36 5.86
C THR A 77 -14.96 12.23 4.96
N ILE A 78 -14.84 11.12 4.25
CA ILE A 78 -13.83 10.92 3.18
C ILE A 78 -14.32 11.66 1.94
N CYS A 79 -13.48 12.54 1.37
CA CYS A 79 -13.86 13.26 0.15
C CYS A 79 -13.54 12.43 -1.11
N PRO A 80 -14.15 12.73 -2.26
CA PRO A 80 -13.84 12.04 -3.53
C PRO A 80 -12.35 12.08 -3.89
N GLU A 81 -11.64 13.15 -3.53
CA GLU A 81 -10.21 13.32 -3.78
C GLU A 81 -9.35 12.36 -2.95
N ASP A 82 -9.76 12.02 -1.73
CA ASP A 82 -9.06 11.01 -0.92
C ASP A 82 -9.16 9.62 -1.55
N LEU A 83 -10.34 9.25 -2.06
CA LEU A 83 -10.55 8.00 -2.79
C LEU A 83 -9.80 7.97 -4.11
N ALA A 84 -9.82 9.08 -4.87
CA ALA A 84 -9.04 9.18 -6.11
C ALA A 84 -7.55 9.00 -5.84
N ARG A 85 -7.02 9.64 -4.79
CA ARG A 85 -5.62 9.49 -4.38
C ARG A 85 -5.28 8.07 -3.93
N ALA A 86 -6.19 7.38 -3.23
CA ALA A 86 -6.00 5.97 -2.89
C ALA A 86 -5.91 5.11 -4.16
N ILE A 87 -6.86 5.26 -5.09
CA ILE A 87 -6.88 4.51 -6.35
C ILE A 87 -5.63 4.76 -7.19
N GLU A 88 -5.21 6.02 -7.33
CA GLU A 88 -4.00 6.39 -8.07
C GLU A 88 -2.73 5.82 -7.41
N GLY A 89 -2.66 5.85 -6.08
CA GLY A 89 -1.56 5.26 -5.32
C GLY A 89 -1.45 3.75 -5.56
N GLU A 90 -2.55 3.02 -5.41
CA GLU A 90 -2.59 1.56 -5.64
C GLU A 90 -2.24 1.19 -7.08
N PHE A 91 -2.75 1.93 -8.06
CA PHE A 91 -2.41 1.68 -9.46
C PHE A 91 -0.93 1.96 -9.76
N GLY A 92 -0.36 2.98 -9.12
CA GLY A 92 1.08 3.25 -9.14
C GLY A 92 1.89 2.08 -8.57
N ALA A 93 1.49 1.55 -7.42
CA ALA A 93 2.13 0.41 -6.77
C ALA A 93 2.09 -0.86 -7.63
N VAL A 94 0.96 -1.15 -8.31
CA VAL A 94 0.87 -2.25 -9.30
C VAL A 94 1.95 -2.12 -10.37
N CYS A 95 2.16 -0.91 -10.89
CA CYS A 95 3.15 -0.66 -11.93
C CYS A 95 4.58 -0.80 -11.39
N GLU A 96 4.87 -0.22 -10.22
CA GLU A 96 6.18 -0.32 -9.56
C GLU A 96 6.55 -1.78 -9.26
N TYR A 97 5.63 -2.57 -8.69
CA TYR A 97 5.91 -3.97 -8.37
C TYR A 97 6.10 -4.84 -9.61
N ALA A 98 5.48 -4.50 -10.73
CA ALA A 98 5.74 -5.19 -12.00
C ALA A 98 7.18 -4.95 -12.47
N GLU A 99 7.68 -3.72 -12.37
CA GLU A 99 9.05 -3.36 -12.72
C GLU A 99 10.08 -4.02 -11.79
N LEU A 100 9.85 -3.96 -10.47
CA LEU A 100 10.70 -4.60 -9.48
C LEU A 100 10.74 -6.13 -9.69
N ALA A 101 9.59 -6.76 -9.95
CA ALA A 101 9.50 -8.19 -10.23
C ALA A 101 10.29 -8.59 -11.49
N ALA A 102 10.37 -7.72 -12.49
CA ALA A 102 11.18 -7.92 -13.70
C ALA A 102 12.69 -7.75 -13.46
N MET A 103 13.08 -7.10 -12.36
CA MET A 103 14.47 -6.92 -11.94
C MET A 103 14.91 -7.89 -10.85
N ALA A 104 13.97 -8.64 -10.25
CA ALA A 104 14.23 -9.48 -9.10
C ALA A 104 15.36 -10.50 -9.35
N PRO A 105 16.36 -10.57 -8.44
CA PRO A 105 17.56 -11.41 -8.64
C PRO A 105 17.30 -12.90 -8.43
N THR A 106 16.18 -13.26 -7.78
CA THR A 106 15.83 -14.65 -7.46
C THR A 106 14.35 -14.92 -7.71
N PRO A 107 13.96 -16.17 -8.05
CA PRO A 107 12.55 -16.52 -8.19
C PRO A 107 11.71 -16.28 -6.92
N PRO A 108 12.19 -16.59 -5.69
CA PRO A 108 11.43 -16.26 -4.49
C PRO A 108 11.17 -14.76 -4.31
N ALA A 109 12.16 -13.90 -4.57
CA ALA A 109 11.98 -12.45 -4.49
C ALA A 109 10.96 -11.95 -5.52
N ARG A 110 11.02 -12.49 -6.74
CA ARG A 110 10.03 -12.23 -7.78
C ARG A 110 8.62 -12.63 -7.36
N SER A 111 8.46 -13.80 -6.73
CA SER A 111 7.16 -14.28 -6.27
C SER A 111 6.57 -13.38 -5.19
N VAL A 112 7.38 -12.89 -4.24
CA VAL A 112 6.91 -11.93 -3.22
C VAL A 112 6.36 -10.67 -3.87
N LEU A 113 7.08 -10.08 -4.83
CA LEU A 113 6.65 -8.88 -5.53
C LEU A 113 5.37 -9.09 -6.36
N LEU A 114 5.23 -10.25 -7.01
CA LEU A 114 4.03 -10.59 -7.76
C LEU A 114 2.82 -10.87 -6.85
N SER A 115 3.04 -11.35 -5.64
CA SER A 115 1.98 -11.50 -4.63
C SER A 115 1.48 -10.12 -4.20
N ILE A 116 2.37 -9.22 -3.78
CA ILE A 116 2.02 -7.86 -3.39
C ILE A 116 1.29 -7.14 -4.53
N LEU A 117 1.79 -7.22 -5.77
CA LEU A 117 1.11 -6.66 -6.94
C LEU A 117 -0.34 -7.14 -7.09
N GLY A 118 -0.62 -8.41 -6.80
CA GLY A 118 -1.96 -8.97 -6.86
C GLY A 118 -2.88 -8.37 -5.80
N ASP A 119 -2.36 -8.14 -4.60
CA ASP A 119 -3.06 -7.50 -3.49
C ASP A 119 -3.39 -6.04 -3.83
N GLU A 120 -2.44 -5.27 -4.39
CA GLU A 120 -2.68 -3.88 -4.82
C GLU A 120 -3.73 -3.78 -5.92
N TYR A 121 -3.72 -4.72 -6.87
CA TYR A 121 -4.79 -4.77 -7.87
C TYR A 121 -6.16 -5.06 -7.23
N GLY A 122 -6.19 -5.84 -6.15
CA GLY A 122 -7.36 -6.02 -5.30
C GLY A 122 -7.82 -4.73 -4.65
N HIS A 123 -6.89 -3.96 -4.07
CA HIS A 123 -7.14 -2.64 -3.48
C HIS A 123 -7.72 -1.65 -4.48
N VAL A 124 -7.12 -1.52 -5.68
CA VAL A 124 -7.65 -0.67 -6.78
C VAL A 124 -9.13 -0.97 -7.02
N ARG A 125 -9.48 -2.24 -7.21
CA ARG A 125 -10.86 -2.66 -7.52
C ARG A 125 -11.82 -2.34 -6.38
N LEU A 126 -11.37 -2.53 -5.14
CA LEU A 126 -12.17 -2.28 -3.95
C LEU A 126 -12.43 -0.78 -3.75
N PHE A 127 -11.42 0.07 -3.99
CA PHE A 127 -11.56 1.52 -3.85
C PHE A 127 -12.39 2.13 -4.98
N ILE A 128 -12.30 1.62 -6.21
CA ILE A 128 -13.23 1.99 -7.29
C ILE A 128 -14.67 1.66 -6.88
N LEU A 129 -14.91 0.47 -6.31
CA LEU A 129 -16.25 0.10 -5.83
C LEU A 129 -16.75 1.08 -4.75
N LEU A 130 -15.91 1.45 -3.78
CA LEU A 130 -16.26 2.45 -2.76
C LEU A 130 -16.62 3.81 -3.37
N GLN A 131 -15.88 4.25 -4.40
CA GLN A 131 -16.13 5.50 -5.09
C GLN A 131 -17.47 5.49 -5.84
N GLU A 132 -17.73 4.45 -6.63
CA GLU A 132 -18.94 4.30 -7.45
C GLU A 132 -20.21 4.14 -6.59
N THR A 133 -20.11 3.37 -5.50
CA THR A 133 -21.26 3.12 -4.61
C THR A 133 -21.50 4.27 -3.62
N GLY A 134 -20.52 5.14 -3.41
CA GLY A 134 -20.61 6.22 -2.43
C GLY A 134 -20.67 5.75 -0.98
N LEU A 135 -20.27 4.51 -0.68
CA LEU A 135 -20.33 3.91 0.67
C LEU A 135 -19.53 4.67 1.73
N CYS A 136 -18.61 5.54 1.32
CA CYS A 136 -17.82 6.40 2.22
C CYS A 136 -18.47 7.77 2.51
N ARG A 137 -19.58 8.12 1.85
CA ARG A 137 -20.33 9.36 2.05
C ARG A 137 -21.43 9.13 3.09
N LYS A 138 -21.28 9.68 4.30
CA LYS A 138 -22.35 9.82 5.30
C LYS A 138 -22.90 11.23 5.28
#